data_AF-A0A3D2EYP8-F1
#
_entry.id   AF-A0A3D2EYP8-F1
#
_cell.length_a   1.000
_cell.length_b   1.000
_cell.length_c   1.000
_cell.angle_alpha   90.00
_cell.angle_beta   90.00
_cell.angle_gamma   90.00
#
_symmetry.space_group_name_H-M   'P 1'
#
loop_
_entity.id
_entity.type
_entity.pdbx_description
1 polymer ?
#
loop_
_entity_poly.entity_id
_entity_poly.type
_entity_poly.pdbx_seq_one_letter_code
_entity_poly.pdbx_strand_id
1 'polypeptide(L)'
;MVTEMISLKLEDSFLDNVDEIVKKEGYQSRTEFIRNALREKVEAAKLRQAMLEISHLKGASKKKTSDKELERIREKAFEEIDKKLR
;
A
#
# COMPACT_ATOMS: atom_id res chain seq x y z
N MET A 1 4.94 17.41 -9.51
CA MET A 1 5.43 16.75 -8.28
C MET A 1 6.82 17.27 -8.01
N VAL A 2 7.13 17.63 -6.75
CA VAL A 2 8.48 18.06 -6.36
C VAL A 2 9.25 16.82 -5.92
N THR A 3 10.47 16.67 -6.41
CA THR A 3 11.42 15.64 -5.98
C THR A 3 12.46 16.27 -5.08
N GLU A 4 12.58 15.76 -3.87
CA GLU A 4 13.61 16.15 -2.91
C GLU A 4 14.77 15.14 -2.93
N MET A 5 15.99 15.64 -2.78
CA MET A 5 17.18 14.80 -2.70
C MET A 5 17.46 14.42 -1.25
N ILE A 6 17.72 13.14 -1.01
CA ILE A 6 18.15 12.63 0.30
C ILE A 6 19.54 11.99 0.16
N SER A 7 20.35 12.08 1.21
CA SER A 7 21.63 11.38 1.33
C SER A 7 21.55 10.38 2.47
N LEU A 8 22.04 9.16 2.24
CA LEU A 8 21.99 8.05 3.19
C LEU A 8 23.39 7.47 3.34
N LYS A 9 23.74 7.06 4.57
CA LYS A 9 24.92 6.25 4.84
C LYS A 9 24.48 4.81 5.00
N LEU A 10 25.07 3.91 4.22
CA LEU A 10 24.79 2.49 4.19
C LEU A 10 26.11 1.73 4.25
N GLU A 11 26.07 0.49 4.74
CA GLU A 11 27.23 -0.39 4.70
C GLU A 11 27.57 -0.76 3.25
N ASP A 12 28.87 -0.83 2.92
CA ASP A 12 29.32 -1.12 1.57
C ASP A 12 28.81 -2.47 1.07
N SER A 13 28.85 -3.50 1.93
CA SER A 13 28.31 -4.84 1.63
C SER A 13 26.81 -4.82 1.32
N PHE A 14 26.06 -3.90 1.94
CA PHE A 14 24.65 -3.73 1.64
C PHE A 14 24.43 -3.02 0.29
N LEU A 15 25.28 -2.04 -0.04
CA LEU A 15 25.25 -1.38 -1.35
C LEU A 15 25.54 -2.37 -2.49
N ASP A 16 26.45 -3.32 -2.28
CA ASP A 16 26.74 -4.38 -3.26
C ASP A 16 25.51 -5.27 -3.49
N ASN A 17 24.82 -5.68 -2.41
CA ASN A 17 23.57 -6.44 -2.52
C ASN A 17 22.48 -5.65 -3.25
N VAL A 18 22.38 -4.33 -3.00
CA VAL A 18 21.43 -3.46 -3.70
C VAL A 18 21.73 -3.44 -5.20
N ASP A 19 23.01 -3.37 -5.60
CA ASP A 19 23.40 -3.40 -7.00
C ASP A 19 23.07 -4.70 -7.72
N GLU A 20 23.28 -5.83 -7.05
CA GLU A 20 22.91 -7.14 -7.59
C GLU A 20 21.41 -7.22 -7.86
N ILE A 21 20.59 -6.74 -6.93
CA ILE A 21 19.14 -6.72 -7.07
C ILE A 21 18.71 -5.75 -8.18
N VAL A 22 19.28 -4.55 -8.23
CA VAL A 22 19.01 -3.55 -9.29
C VAL A 22 19.23 -4.16 -10.67
N LYS A 23 20.36 -4.87 -10.87
CA LYS A 23 20.67 -5.55 -12.13
C LYS A 23 19.73 -6.71 -12.41
N LYS A 24 19.47 -7.56 -11.42
CA LYS A 24 18.67 -8.78 -11.56
C LYS A 24 17.22 -8.48 -11.91
N GLU A 25 16.63 -7.47 -11.28
CA GLU A 25 15.24 -7.06 -11.47
C GLU A 25 15.09 -6.06 -12.64
N GLY A 26 16.18 -5.70 -13.33
CA GLY A 26 16.15 -4.88 -14.54
C GLY A 26 15.87 -3.40 -14.32
N TYR A 27 16.16 -2.87 -13.12
CA TYR A 27 16.03 -1.44 -12.84
C TYR A 27 17.10 -0.62 -13.58
N GLN A 28 16.75 0.59 -14.00
CA GLN A 28 17.69 1.47 -14.72
C GLN A 28 18.69 2.14 -13.78
N SER A 29 18.34 2.31 -12.50
CA SER A 29 19.22 2.96 -11.51
C SER A 29 18.90 2.55 -10.07
N ARG A 30 19.88 2.68 -9.17
CA ARG A 30 19.67 2.56 -7.71
C ARG A 30 18.57 3.49 -7.21
N THR A 31 18.51 4.72 -7.73
CA THR A 31 17.53 5.74 -7.32
C THR A 31 16.10 5.29 -7.62
N GLU A 32 15.87 4.70 -8.79
CA GLU A 32 14.57 4.16 -9.17
C GLU A 32 14.17 3.00 -8.25
N PHE A 33 15.07 2.04 -8.05
CA PHE A 33 14.85 0.91 -7.16
C PHE A 33 14.51 1.35 -5.74
N ILE A 34 15.34 2.21 -5.14
CA ILE A 34 15.15 2.71 -3.77
C ILE A 34 13.83 3.47 -3.66
N ARG A 35 13.47 4.30 -4.65
CA ARG A 35 12.20 5.04 -4.65
C ARG A 35 11.01 4.10 -4.65
N ASN A 36 11.03 3.04 -5.47
CA ASN A 36 9.94 2.07 -5.54
C ASN A 36 9.85 1.25 -4.25
N ALA A 37 10.97 0.77 -3.73
CA ALA A 37 11.03 0.04 -2.46
C ALA A 37 10.48 0.88 -1.28
N LEU A 38 10.86 2.17 -1.21
CA LEU A 38 10.32 3.09 -0.20
C LEU A 38 8.81 3.30 -0.37
N ARG A 39 8.33 3.48 -1.61
CA ARG A 39 6.90 3.63 -1.89
C ARG A 39 6.11 2.41 -1.44
N GLU A 40 6.55 1.22 -1.82
CA GLU A 40 5.91 -0.04 -1.42
C GLU A 40 5.86 -0.19 0.10
N LYS A 41 6.97 0.14 0.79
CA LYS A 41 7.02 0.05 2.25
C LYS A 41 6.06 1.03 2.93
N VAL A 42 5.97 2.25 2.42
CA VAL A 42 5.05 3.28 2.93
C VAL A 42 3.60 2.87 2.71
N GLU A 43 3.24 2.41 1.51
CA GLU A 43 1.87 1.97 1.23
C GLU A 43 1.48 0.72 2.04
N ALA A 44 2.40 -0.23 2.20
CA ALA A 44 2.18 -1.39 3.07
C ALA A 44 1.98 -0.99 4.54
N ALA A 45 2.69 0.04 5.03
CA ALA A 45 2.51 0.57 6.38
C ALA A 45 1.14 1.24 6.55
N LYS A 46 0.72 2.07 5.59
CA LYS A 46 -0.61 2.70 5.57
C LYS A 46 -1.73 1.64 5.56
N LEU A 47 -1.61 0.64 4.70
CA LEU A 47 -2.58 -0.45 4.62
C LEU A 47 -2.69 -1.20 5.95
N ARG A 48 -1.55 -1.53 6.58
CA ARG A 48 -1.55 -2.20 7.89
C ARG A 48 -2.28 -1.37 8.96
N GLN A 49 -2.06 -0.05 8.96
CA GLN A 49 -2.73 0.85 9.90
C GLN A 49 -4.24 0.91 9.65
N ALA A 50 -4.67 1.07 8.40
CA ALA A 50 -6.08 1.05 8.03
C ALA A 50 -6.74 -0.29 8.39
N MET A 51 -6.04 -1.42 8.19
CA MET A 51 -6.52 -2.74 8.58
C MET A 51 -6.71 -2.88 10.09
N LEU A 52 -5.83 -2.28 10.90
CA LEU A 52 -5.99 -2.26 12.37
C LEU A 52 -7.21 -1.43 12.77
N GLU A 53 -7.45 -0.29 12.13
CA GLU A 53 -8.61 0.58 12.37
C GLU A 53 -9.94 -0.06 11.98
N ILE A 54 -9.96 -0.95 10.98
CA ILE A 54 -11.19 -1.69 10.62
C ILE A 54 -11.26 -3.06 11.29
N SER A 55 -10.19 -3.51 11.97
CA SER A 55 -10.14 -4.84 12.58
C SER A 55 -11.23 -5.04 13.64
N HIS A 56 -11.59 -3.98 14.37
CA HIS A 56 -12.66 -3.98 15.37
C HIS A 56 -14.05 -4.08 14.75
N LEU A 57 -14.20 -3.77 13.46
CA LEU A 57 -15.44 -3.95 12.71
C LEU A 57 -15.59 -5.39 12.21
N LYS A 58 -14.49 -6.16 12.13
CA LYS A 58 -14.50 -7.56 11.69
C LYS A 58 -15.24 -8.42 12.72
N GLY A 59 -16.43 -8.90 12.33
CA GLY A 59 -17.30 -9.69 13.21
C GLY A 59 -18.23 -8.86 14.10
N ALA A 60 -18.21 -7.53 14.03
CA ALA A 60 -19.17 -6.67 14.72
C ALA A 60 -20.61 -6.88 14.20
N SER A 61 -20.76 -7.29 12.94
CA SER A 61 -22.05 -7.68 12.40
C SER A 61 -22.41 -9.11 12.82
N LYS A 62 -23.35 -9.22 13.77
CA LYS A 62 -23.99 -10.50 14.16
C LYS A 62 -25.07 -10.95 13.17
N LYS A 63 -25.35 -10.17 12.12
CA LYS A 63 -26.41 -10.45 11.15
C LYS A 63 -25.90 -11.48 10.13
N LYS A 64 -26.62 -12.60 9.97
CA LYS A 64 -26.44 -13.48 8.81
C LYS A 64 -26.96 -12.75 7.59
N THR A 65 -26.06 -12.33 6.71
CA THR A 65 -26.39 -11.64 5.46
C THR A 65 -26.23 -12.63 4.31
N SER A 66 -27.26 -12.76 3.48
CA SER A 66 -27.19 -13.57 2.26
C SER A 66 -26.35 -12.88 1.19
N ASP A 67 -25.83 -13.63 0.22
CA ASP A 67 -25.01 -13.06 -0.86
C ASP A 67 -25.73 -11.94 -1.63
N LYS A 68 -27.02 -12.12 -1.92
CA LYS A 68 -27.86 -11.10 -2.58
C LYS A 68 -28.01 -9.81 -1.76
N GLU A 69 -28.03 -9.94 -0.44
CA GLU A 69 -28.18 -8.79 0.46
C GLU A 69 -26.82 -8.08 0.65
N LEU A 70 -25.73 -8.83 0.65
CA LEU A 70 -24.35 -8.32 0.61
C LEU A 70 -24.08 -7.52 -0.67
N GLU A 71 -24.52 -8.02 -1.81
CA GLU A 71 -24.39 -7.35 -3.11
C GLU A 71 -25.10 -5.98 -3.11
N ARG A 72 -26.36 -5.94 -2.64
CA ARG A 72 -27.11 -4.68 -2.47
C ARG A 72 -26.45 -3.70 -1.49
N ILE A 73 -25.87 -4.20 -0.40
CA ILE A 73 -25.14 -3.35 0.57
C ILE A 73 -23.89 -2.75 -0.08
N ARG A 74 -23.16 -3.54 -0.90
CA ARG A 74 -21.98 -3.04 -1.62
C ARG A 74 -22.34 -1.95 -2.61
N GLU A 75 -23.36 -2.16 -3.45
CA GLU A 75 -23.79 -1.15 -4.43
C GLU A 75 -24.13 0.18 -3.76
N LYS A 76 -24.95 0.15 -2.70
CA LYS A 76 -25.29 1.36 -1.93
C LYS A 76 -24.08 2.03 -1.29
N ALA A 77 -23.17 1.24 -0.71
CA ALA A 77 -21.95 1.77 -0.11
C ALA A 77 -21.06 2.47 -1.16
N PHE A 78 -20.94 1.89 -2.36
CA PHE A 78 -20.19 2.49 -3.46
C PHE A 78 -20.85 3.79 -3.96
N GLU A 79 -22.18 3.82 -4.11
CA GLU A 79 -22.91 5.04 -4.48
C GLU A 79 -22.72 6.17 -3.46
N GLU A 80 -22.74 5.86 -2.16
CA GLU A 80 -22.52 6.85 -1.10
C GLU A 80 -21.07 7.37 -1.07
N ILE A 81 -20.10 6.50 -1.37
CA ILE A 81 -18.68 6.89 -1.46
C ILE A 81 -18.46 7.79 -2.68
N ASP A 82 -19.02 7.44 -3.85
CA ASP A 82 -18.90 8.25 -5.07
C ASP A 82 -19.51 9.65 -4.89
N LYS A 83 -20.64 9.74 -4.19
CA LYS A 83 -21.26 11.03 -3.82
C LYS A 83 -20.40 11.89 -2.88
N LYS A 84 -19.55 11.28 -2.05
CA LYS A 84 -18.66 12.01 -1.13
C LYS A 84 -17.33 12.44 -1.76
N LEU A 85 -16.95 11.81 -2.87
CA LEU A 85 -15.71 12.07 -3.60
C LEU A 85 -15.88 13.07 -4.76
N ARG A 86 -17.13 13.37 -5.14
CA ARG A 86 -17.50 14.47 -6.04
C ARG A 86 -17.69 15.77 -5.28
#